data_AF-A0A9D9DP70-F1
#
_entry.id   AF-A0A9D9DP70-F1
#
_cell.length_a   1.000
_cell.length_b   1.000
_cell.length_c   1.000
_cell.angle_alpha   90.00
_cell.angle_beta   90.00
_cell.angle_gamma   90.00
#
_symmetry.space_group_name_H-M   'P 1'
#
loop_
_entity.id
_entity.type
_entity.pdbx_description
1 polymer ?
#
loop_
_entity_poly.entity_id
_entity_poly.type
_entity_poly.pdbx_seq_one_letter_code
_entity_poly.pdbx_strand_id
1 'polypeptide(L)'
;MAIQGFDYKGFAQNLASQATELVPKDFDANQRAYVTNTLLNFSMLAGEALYNDTELNFNADQAVMITQIIAEWSYHKSVDLIRSGIPQQYWDPIMQKIAFTIFEIAKQTFKQELPQEQILQLIEHHVKKAYLDSIAELKDKGLIDEGLMEFASKQSNIDTMMQEMQQNGEVEQAQQAQQAAAQNPVQQAPQAGGAVQNAQSNLPAAQNAGGVPAAGSEKDKYAPPKLLKLVSLALLLKRVDEEKVQSILERFDQDVAGTVIKYMYVDNLEEQVDPTLTMICLDEVADKIPGATEINKKRLVAGLKASLEGVSKPKLEQMLQMERQYVRRLVFNALEDEYYEMSPRIAKIVASYIQNSV
;
A
#
# COMPACT_ATOMS: atom_id res chain seq x y z
N MET A 1 20.90 -14.83 12.25
CA MET A 1 21.40 -14.44 13.59
C MET A 1 20.42 -13.43 14.16
N ALA A 2 20.18 -13.45 15.47
CA ALA A 2 19.42 -12.41 16.16
C ALA A 2 19.96 -11.01 15.84
N ILE A 3 19.08 -10.02 15.71
CA ILE A 3 19.48 -8.62 15.51
C ILE A 3 20.17 -8.14 16.79
N GLN A 4 21.50 -8.01 16.73
CA GLN A 4 22.32 -7.65 17.89
C GLN A 4 22.03 -6.22 18.32
N GLY A 5 21.66 -6.03 19.59
CA GLY A 5 21.30 -4.71 20.14
C GLY A 5 19.81 -4.38 20.13
N PHE A 6 18.95 -5.24 19.57
CA PHE A 6 17.50 -5.03 19.56
C PHE A 6 16.79 -5.78 20.69
N ASP A 7 16.61 -5.12 21.85
CA ASP A 7 15.75 -5.62 22.95
C ASP A 7 14.29 -5.27 22.70
N TYR A 8 13.64 -6.03 21.83
CA TYR A 8 12.24 -5.79 21.46
C TYR A 8 11.27 -5.89 22.65
N LYS A 9 11.58 -6.71 23.66
CA LYS A 9 10.71 -6.89 24.84
C LYS A 9 10.73 -5.65 25.72
N GLY A 10 11.94 -5.17 26.05
CA GLY A 10 12.10 -3.94 26.82
C GLY A 10 11.52 -2.73 26.08
N PHE A 11 11.74 -2.67 24.76
CA PHE A 11 11.20 -1.60 23.92
C PHE A 11 9.66 -1.58 23.90
N ALA A 12 9.01 -2.72 23.62
CA ALA A 12 7.55 -2.82 23.61
C ALA A 12 6.92 -2.48 24.98
N GLN A 13 7.55 -2.92 26.08
CA GLN A 13 7.09 -2.57 27.43
C GLN A 13 7.19 -1.06 27.70
N ASN A 14 8.27 -0.43 27.24
CA ASN A 14 8.46 1.01 27.39
C ASN A 14 7.36 1.79 26.64
N LEU A 15 7.08 1.42 25.40
CA LEU A 15 6.02 2.05 24.59
C LEU A 15 4.63 1.91 25.22
N ALA A 16 4.29 0.71 25.70
CA ALA A 16 3.01 0.49 26.38
C ALA A 16 2.89 1.31 27.67
N SER A 17 4.00 1.49 28.40
CA SER A 17 4.04 2.35 29.58
C SER A 17 3.78 3.81 29.23
N GLN A 18 4.42 4.33 28.18
CA GLN A 18 4.21 5.71 27.70
C GLN A 18 2.76 5.91 27.25
N ALA A 19 2.22 4.97 26.47
CA ALA A 19 0.86 5.06 25.95
C ALA A 19 -0.22 5.11 27.05
N THR A 20 0.05 4.53 28.24
CA THR A 20 -0.89 4.54 29.37
C THR A 20 -1.27 5.95 29.80
N GLU A 21 -0.35 6.91 29.70
CA GLU A 21 -0.58 8.32 30.03
C GLU A 21 -1.31 9.08 28.93
N LEU A 22 -1.17 8.62 27.68
CA LEU A 22 -1.73 9.25 26.50
C LEU A 22 -3.18 8.82 26.22
N VAL A 23 -3.60 7.63 26.72
CA VAL A 23 -4.96 7.12 26.49
C VAL A 23 -6.02 8.16 26.89
N PRO A 24 -7.04 8.41 26.04
CA PRO A 24 -8.10 9.37 26.34
C PRO A 24 -8.74 9.16 27.72
N LYS A 25 -8.90 10.24 28.48
CA LYS A 25 -9.40 10.21 29.87
C LYS A 25 -10.89 9.85 29.98
N ASP A 26 -11.62 10.01 28.90
CA ASP A 26 -13.03 9.63 28.76
C ASP A 26 -13.23 8.12 28.59
N PHE A 27 -12.17 7.34 28.35
CA PHE A 27 -12.27 5.89 28.21
C PHE A 27 -12.42 5.20 29.56
N ASP A 28 -13.27 4.17 29.59
CA ASP A 28 -13.43 3.32 30.77
C ASP A 28 -12.21 2.40 30.98
N ALA A 29 -12.18 1.68 32.12
CA ALA A 29 -11.06 0.81 32.45
C ALA A 29 -10.82 -0.31 31.42
N ASN A 30 -11.86 -0.84 30.79
CA ASN A 30 -11.75 -1.89 29.78
C ASN A 30 -11.19 -1.32 28.47
N GLN A 31 -11.71 -0.19 28.02
CA GLN A 31 -11.23 0.54 26.85
C GLN A 31 -9.77 0.96 26.99
N ARG A 32 -9.38 1.48 28.17
CA ARG A 32 -7.98 1.85 28.43
C ARG A 32 -7.04 0.64 28.44
N ALA A 33 -7.48 -0.46 29.05
CA ALA A 33 -6.74 -1.72 29.02
C ALA A 33 -6.62 -2.27 27.60
N TYR A 34 -7.67 -2.12 26.78
CA TYR A 34 -7.66 -2.54 25.38
C TYR A 34 -6.56 -1.82 24.60
N VAL A 35 -6.53 -0.49 24.60
CA VAL A 35 -5.54 0.31 23.86
C VAL A 35 -4.10 -0.08 24.24
N THR A 36 -3.82 -0.15 25.54
CA THR A 36 -2.47 -0.45 26.06
C THR A 36 -2.03 -1.88 25.78
N ASN A 37 -2.93 -2.86 25.95
CA ASN A 37 -2.63 -4.26 25.65
C ASN A 37 -2.47 -4.50 24.15
N THR A 38 -3.29 -3.87 23.31
CA THR A 38 -3.22 -4.01 21.86
C THR A 38 -1.90 -3.46 21.32
N LEU A 39 -1.49 -2.28 21.78
CA LEU A 39 -0.16 -1.72 21.48
C LEU A 39 0.94 -2.70 21.90
N LEU A 40 0.96 -3.11 23.18
CA LEU A 40 1.99 -4.01 23.70
C LEU A 40 2.07 -5.31 22.89
N ASN A 41 0.93 -5.94 22.62
CA ASN A 41 0.85 -7.21 21.92
C ASN A 41 1.41 -7.09 20.49
N PHE A 42 1.02 -6.06 19.73
CA PHE A 42 1.51 -5.92 18.37
C PHE A 42 2.97 -5.47 18.30
N SER A 43 3.43 -4.61 19.22
CA SER A 43 4.86 -4.28 19.34
C SER A 43 5.70 -5.51 19.67
N MET A 44 5.23 -6.36 20.58
CA MET A 44 5.89 -7.62 20.93
C MET A 44 5.94 -8.57 19.74
N LEU A 45 4.82 -8.78 19.05
CA LEU A 45 4.73 -9.67 17.88
C LEU A 45 5.60 -9.19 16.73
N ALA A 46 5.55 -7.90 16.41
CA ALA A 46 6.38 -7.31 15.37
C ALA A 46 7.87 -7.42 15.69
N GLY A 47 8.25 -7.05 16.91
CA GLY A 47 9.63 -7.12 17.37
C GLY A 47 10.17 -8.54 17.40
N GLU A 48 9.37 -9.51 17.87
CA GLU A 48 9.72 -10.93 17.84
C GLU A 48 9.88 -11.44 16.40
N ALA A 49 8.96 -11.09 15.50
CA ALA A 49 9.02 -11.48 14.10
C ALA A 49 10.28 -10.93 13.42
N LEU A 50 10.62 -9.66 13.64
CA LEU A 50 11.84 -9.04 13.10
C LEU A 50 13.11 -9.64 13.70
N TYR A 51 13.11 -9.92 15.00
CA TYR A 51 14.25 -10.51 15.70
C TYR A 51 14.57 -11.93 15.20
N ASN A 52 13.53 -12.71 14.90
CA ASN A 52 13.64 -14.09 14.46
C ASN A 52 13.84 -14.25 12.94
N ASP A 53 13.42 -13.26 12.12
CA ASP A 53 13.50 -13.35 10.67
C ASP A 53 14.89 -12.96 10.15
N THR A 54 15.71 -13.99 9.94
CA THR A 54 17.09 -13.84 9.49
C THR A 54 17.22 -13.55 7.99
N GLU A 55 16.14 -13.62 7.21
CA GLU A 55 16.16 -13.34 5.78
C GLU A 55 15.98 -11.84 5.46
N LEU A 56 15.46 -11.06 6.42
CA LEU A 56 15.26 -9.61 6.24
C LEU A 56 16.56 -8.81 6.27
N ASN A 57 17.61 -9.33 6.92
CA ASN A 57 18.90 -8.64 7.12
C ASN A 57 18.76 -7.21 7.67
N PHE A 58 17.73 -6.94 8.47
CA PHE A 58 17.55 -5.64 9.11
C PHE A 58 18.54 -5.42 10.24
N ASN A 59 18.98 -4.17 10.39
CA ASN A 59 19.76 -3.74 11.55
C ASN A 59 18.83 -3.39 12.74
N ALA A 60 19.43 -3.12 13.90
CA ALA A 60 18.68 -2.79 15.11
C ALA A 60 17.80 -1.54 14.93
N ASP A 61 18.30 -0.50 14.27
CA ASP A 61 17.57 0.76 14.08
C ASP A 61 16.33 0.57 13.20
N GLN A 62 16.44 -0.20 12.12
CA GLN A 62 15.32 -0.56 11.26
C GLN A 62 14.27 -1.39 12.02
N ALA A 63 14.71 -2.34 12.84
CA ALA A 63 13.80 -3.18 13.61
C ALA A 63 13.06 -2.37 14.70
N VAL A 64 13.76 -1.46 15.38
CA VAL A 64 13.18 -0.49 16.30
C VAL A 64 12.15 0.37 15.58
N MET A 65 12.50 0.94 14.42
CA MET A 65 11.64 1.83 13.65
C MET A 65 10.35 1.15 13.18
N ILE A 66 10.44 -0.07 12.64
CA ILE A 66 9.25 -0.84 12.22
C ILE A 66 8.37 -1.17 13.43
N THR A 67 8.98 -1.54 14.56
CA THR A 67 8.25 -1.84 15.80
C THR A 67 7.54 -0.60 16.36
N GLN A 68 8.20 0.55 16.34
CA GLN A 68 7.63 1.84 16.73
C GLN A 68 6.42 2.17 15.86
N ILE A 69 6.59 2.03 14.54
CA ILE A 69 5.52 2.31 13.58
C ILE A 69 4.27 1.49 13.93
N ILE A 70 4.43 0.19 14.14
CA ILE A 70 3.31 -0.69 14.47
C ILE A 70 2.68 -0.29 15.81
N ALA A 71 3.49 0.08 16.81
CA ALA A 71 3.01 0.50 18.12
C ALA A 71 2.08 1.73 18.01
N GLU A 72 2.57 2.78 17.36
CA GLU A 72 1.87 4.06 17.22
C GLU A 72 0.56 3.90 16.44
N TRP A 73 0.63 3.22 15.29
CA TRP A 73 -0.57 2.95 14.50
C TRP A 73 -1.56 2.09 15.27
N SER A 74 -1.09 1.09 16.02
CA SER A 74 -1.94 0.24 16.83
C SER A 74 -2.65 1.01 17.93
N TYR A 75 -1.95 1.95 18.58
CA TYR A 75 -2.50 2.86 19.57
C TYR A 75 -3.64 3.69 18.98
N HIS A 76 -3.35 4.46 17.94
CA HIS A 76 -4.35 5.38 17.36
C HIS A 76 -5.53 4.64 16.74
N LYS A 77 -5.30 3.51 16.06
CA LYS A 77 -6.41 2.72 15.51
C LYS A 77 -7.26 2.06 16.59
N SER A 78 -6.67 1.65 17.71
CA SER A 78 -7.46 1.18 18.87
C SER A 78 -8.36 2.27 19.42
N VAL A 79 -7.85 3.51 19.53
CA VAL A 79 -8.63 4.68 19.95
C VAL A 79 -9.77 4.98 18.97
N ASP A 80 -9.48 4.99 17.68
CA ASP A 80 -10.49 5.26 16.64
C ASP A 80 -11.55 4.15 16.59
N LEU A 81 -11.17 2.88 16.78
CA LEU A 81 -12.13 1.78 16.87
C LEU A 81 -13.07 1.92 18.07
N ILE A 82 -12.56 2.28 19.24
CA ILE A 82 -13.39 2.51 20.42
C ILE A 82 -14.37 3.66 20.15
N ARG A 83 -13.89 4.76 19.56
CA ARG A 83 -14.71 5.94 19.22
C ARG A 83 -15.70 5.69 18.10
N SER A 84 -15.43 4.74 17.21
CA SER A 84 -16.30 4.38 16.09
C SER A 84 -17.63 3.78 16.52
N GLY A 85 -17.74 3.28 17.76
CA GLY A 85 -18.93 2.59 18.24
C GLY A 85 -19.10 1.17 17.70
N ILE A 86 -18.13 0.65 16.93
CA ILE A 86 -18.11 -0.75 16.50
C ILE A 86 -18.14 -1.66 17.75
N PRO A 87 -18.95 -2.73 17.77
CA PRO A 87 -18.96 -3.66 18.90
C PRO A 87 -17.59 -4.30 19.18
N GLN A 88 -17.24 -4.42 20.46
CA GLN A 88 -15.94 -4.90 20.93
C GLN A 88 -15.52 -6.26 20.36
N GLN A 89 -16.48 -7.15 20.12
CA GLN A 89 -16.23 -8.48 19.55
C GLN A 89 -15.57 -8.44 18.15
N TYR A 90 -15.60 -7.29 17.48
CA TYR A 90 -14.98 -7.09 16.17
C TYR A 90 -13.67 -6.31 16.24
N TRP A 91 -13.25 -5.80 17.40
CA TRP A 91 -12.06 -4.97 17.49
C TRP A 91 -10.79 -5.75 17.13
N ASP A 92 -10.58 -6.93 17.72
CA ASP A 92 -9.37 -7.73 17.49
C ASP A 92 -9.21 -8.18 16.03
N PRO A 93 -10.23 -8.72 15.34
CA PRO A 93 -10.11 -9.05 13.92
C PRO A 93 -9.70 -7.86 13.04
N ILE A 94 -10.26 -6.66 13.30
CA ILE A 94 -9.92 -5.44 12.55
C ILE A 94 -8.48 -5.03 12.85
N MET A 95 -8.13 -4.98 14.13
CA MET A 95 -6.80 -4.59 14.58
C MET A 95 -5.70 -5.54 14.09
N GLN A 96 -5.96 -6.85 14.03
CA GLN A 96 -5.03 -7.82 13.47
C GLN A 96 -4.78 -7.60 11.97
N LYS A 97 -5.84 -7.32 11.19
CA LYS A 97 -5.69 -6.98 9.78
C LYS A 97 -4.84 -5.73 9.59
N ILE A 98 -5.13 -4.68 10.37
CA ILE A 98 -4.37 -3.42 10.34
C ILE A 98 -2.90 -3.65 10.71
N ALA A 99 -2.63 -4.34 11.82
CA ALA A 99 -1.26 -4.61 12.29
C ALA A 99 -0.46 -5.42 11.26
N PHE A 100 -1.08 -6.44 10.66
CA PHE A 100 -0.48 -7.22 9.59
C PHE A 100 -0.15 -6.37 8.37
N THR A 101 -1.09 -5.52 7.94
CA THR A 101 -0.88 -4.59 6.82
C THR A 101 0.29 -3.64 7.08
N ILE A 102 0.38 -3.04 8.27
CA ILE A 102 1.50 -2.15 8.62
C ILE A 102 2.82 -2.91 8.59
N PHE A 103 2.85 -4.11 9.17
CA PHE A 103 4.07 -4.93 9.23
C PHE A 103 4.59 -5.31 7.85
N GLU A 104 3.72 -5.76 6.94
CA GLU A 104 4.13 -6.18 5.60
C GLU A 104 4.57 -4.99 4.74
N ILE A 105 3.81 -3.88 4.77
CA ILE A 105 4.19 -2.67 4.04
C ILE A 105 5.52 -2.12 4.58
N ALA A 106 5.67 -2.00 5.90
CA ALA A 106 6.91 -1.52 6.49
C ALA A 106 8.09 -2.43 6.09
N LYS A 107 7.98 -3.75 6.25
CA LYS A 107 9.05 -4.68 5.82
C LYS A 107 9.42 -4.48 4.36
N GLN A 108 8.44 -4.37 3.47
CA GLN A 108 8.68 -4.18 2.05
C GLN A 108 9.37 -2.85 1.75
N THR A 109 8.90 -1.75 2.34
CA THR A 109 9.42 -0.41 2.06
C THR A 109 10.80 -0.17 2.68
N PHE A 110 11.10 -0.78 3.83
CA PHE A 110 12.45 -0.75 4.41
C PHE A 110 13.45 -1.58 3.60
N LYS A 111 13.05 -2.74 3.05
CA LYS A 111 13.88 -3.49 2.09
C LYS A 111 14.17 -2.71 0.81
N GLN A 112 13.24 -1.86 0.40
CA GLN A 112 13.37 -0.99 -0.76
C GLN A 112 14.14 0.31 -0.46
N GLU A 113 14.60 0.51 0.78
CA GLU A 113 15.33 1.69 1.23
C GLU A 113 14.59 3.00 0.92
N LEU A 114 13.25 2.98 0.99
CA LEU A 114 12.45 4.18 0.75
C LEU A 114 12.70 5.23 1.85
N PRO A 115 12.62 6.54 1.51
CA PRO A 115 12.65 7.59 2.52
C PRO A 115 11.51 7.43 3.53
N GLN A 116 11.78 7.70 4.81
CA GLN A 116 10.82 7.53 5.91
C GLN A 116 9.46 8.20 5.62
N GLU A 117 9.44 9.41 5.06
CA GLU A 117 8.19 10.11 4.71
C GLU A 117 7.32 9.29 3.74
N GLN A 118 7.93 8.65 2.75
CA GLN A 118 7.22 7.79 1.79
C GLN A 118 6.73 6.50 2.45
N ILE A 119 7.52 5.93 3.37
CA ILE A 119 7.12 4.77 4.17
C ILE A 119 5.84 5.09 4.94
N LEU A 120 5.81 6.23 5.64
CA LEU A 120 4.66 6.65 6.43
C LEU A 120 3.41 6.91 5.57
N GLN A 121 3.56 7.57 4.42
CA GLN A 121 2.46 7.79 3.47
C GLN A 121 1.87 6.47 2.95
N LEU A 122 2.72 5.50 2.61
CA LEU A 122 2.28 4.19 2.14
C LEU A 122 1.55 3.42 3.25
N ILE A 123 2.08 3.43 4.46
CA ILE A 123 1.42 2.78 5.61
C ILE A 123 0.08 3.43 5.87
N GLU A 124 0.00 4.76 5.88
CA GLU A 124 -1.25 5.49 6.09
C GLU A 124 -2.34 5.04 5.12
N HIS A 125 -2.01 5.02 3.83
CA HIS A 125 -2.97 4.63 2.81
C HIS A 125 -3.50 3.22 3.07
N HIS A 126 -2.59 2.26 3.29
CA HIS A 126 -2.98 0.86 3.47
C HIS A 126 -3.71 0.62 4.78
N VAL A 127 -3.38 1.33 5.86
CA VAL A 127 -4.13 1.26 7.12
C VAL A 127 -5.53 1.81 6.95
N LYS A 128 -5.68 2.96 6.28
CA LYS A 128 -7.00 3.55 5.99
C LYS A 128 -7.85 2.58 5.18
N LYS A 129 -7.28 2.00 4.11
CA LYS A 129 -7.96 1.00 3.30
C LYS A 129 -8.35 -0.24 4.12
N ALA A 130 -7.42 -0.84 4.85
CA ALA A 130 -7.68 -2.03 5.67
C ALA A 130 -8.79 -1.79 6.71
N TYR A 131 -8.83 -0.60 7.31
CA TYR A 131 -9.89 -0.20 8.23
C TYR A 131 -11.24 -0.07 7.51
N LEU A 132 -11.30 0.68 6.40
CA LEU A 132 -12.54 0.87 5.63
C LEU A 132 -13.07 -0.44 5.06
N ASP A 133 -12.22 -1.28 4.50
CA ASP A 133 -12.58 -2.60 3.98
C ASP A 133 -13.13 -3.50 5.09
N SER A 134 -12.56 -3.43 6.30
CA SER A 134 -13.04 -4.21 7.44
C SER A 134 -14.41 -3.75 7.93
N ILE A 135 -14.68 -2.44 7.91
CA ILE A 135 -16.00 -1.90 8.25
C ILE A 135 -17.02 -2.27 7.18
N ALA A 136 -16.65 -2.15 5.90
CA ALA A 136 -17.50 -2.56 4.78
C ALA A 136 -17.86 -4.04 4.89
N GLU A 137 -16.91 -4.92 5.24
CA GLU A 137 -17.18 -6.34 5.45
C GLU A 137 -18.17 -6.60 6.60
N LEU A 138 -18.07 -5.85 7.71
CA LEU A 138 -19.05 -5.95 8.80
C LEU A 138 -20.45 -5.55 8.34
N LYS A 139 -20.55 -4.50 7.52
CA LYS A 139 -21.81 -4.00 6.96
C LYS A 139 -22.41 -5.01 5.97
N ASP A 140 -21.61 -5.56 5.07
CA ASP A 140 -22.03 -6.57 4.09
C ASP A 140 -22.53 -7.85 4.76
N LYS A 141 -21.98 -8.19 5.93
CA LYS A 141 -22.43 -9.30 6.77
C LYS A 141 -23.65 -8.97 7.64
N GLY A 142 -24.17 -7.74 7.59
CA GLY A 142 -25.29 -7.28 8.41
C GLY A 142 -24.97 -7.16 9.89
N LEU A 143 -23.69 -7.02 10.27
CA LEU A 143 -23.22 -6.95 11.65
C LEU A 143 -23.23 -5.52 12.20
N ILE A 144 -23.23 -4.52 11.32
CA ILE A 144 -23.39 -3.10 11.60
C ILE A 144 -24.33 -2.47 10.56
N ASP A 145 -24.97 -1.34 10.91
CA ASP A 145 -25.80 -0.58 9.98
C ASP A 145 -25.00 0.48 9.19
N GLU A 146 -25.64 1.06 8.16
CA GLU A 146 -25.04 2.08 7.29
C GLU A 146 -24.60 3.33 8.08
N GLY A 147 -25.40 3.75 9.07
CA GLY A 147 -25.09 4.95 9.87
C GLY A 147 -23.84 4.74 10.72
N LEU A 148 -23.70 3.54 11.31
CA LEU A 148 -22.50 3.15 12.04
C LEU A 148 -21.29 3.03 11.12
N MET A 149 -21.43 2.46 9.92
CA MET A 149 -20.36 2.42 8.92
C MET A 149 -19.87 3.83 8.55
N GLU A 150 -20.79 4.75 8.20
CA GLU A 150 -20.45 6.11 7.83
C GLU A 150 -19.77 6.87 8.98
N PHE A 151 -20.27 6.69 10.20
CA PHE A 151 -19.69 7.31 11.39
C PHE A 151 -18.29 6.77 11.67
N ALA A 152 -18.13 5.45 11.67
CA ALA A 152 -16.84 4.78 11.88
C ALA A 152 -15.80 5.19 10.84
N SER A 153 -16.20 5.34 9.57
CA SER A 153 -15.32 5.75 8.47
C SER A 153 -14.76 7.17 8.65
N LYS A 154 -15.45 8.02 9.42
CA LYS A 154 -15.05 9.42 9.69
C LYS A 154 -14.21 9.58 10.96
N GLN A 155 -14.08 8.55 11.80
CA GLN A 155 -13.29 8.62 13.04
C GLN A 155 -11.78 8.55 12.82
N SER A 156 -11.31 8.37 11.58
CA SER A 156 -9.89 8.15 11.30
C SER A 156 -9.09 9.44 11.45
N ASN A 157 -8.44 9.65 12.61
CA ASN A 157 -7.57 10.82 12.87
C ASN A 157 -6.15 10.62 12.31
N ILE A 158 -6.06 10.09 11.09
CA ILE A 158 -4.79 9.62 10.51
C ILE A 158 -3.84 10.78 10.17
N ASP A 159 -4.37 11.89 9.65
CA ASP A 159 -3.54 13.05 9.28
C ASP A 159 -2.78 13.63 10.50
N THR A 160 -3.41 13.60 11.68
CA THR A 160 -2.77 14.05 12.94
C THR A 160 -1.63 13.13 13.36
N MET A 161 -1.76 11.82 13.12
CA MET A 161 -0.77 10.82 13.47
C MET A 161 0.53 10.99 12.68
N MET A 162 0.46 11.25 11.37
CA MET A 162 1.66 11.46 10.55
C MET A 162 2.50 12.64 11.06
N GLN A 163 1.82 13.70 11.51
CA GLN A 163 2.47 14.90 12.03
C GLN A 163 3.16 14.65 13.39
N GLU A 164 2.52 13.88 14.27
CA GLU A 164 3.11 13.46 15.55
C GLU A 164 4.31 12.52 15.34
N MET A 165 4.22 11.62 14.36
CA MET A 165 5.28 10.66 14.05
C MET A 165 6.51 11.31 13.42
N GLN A 166 6.33 12.33 12.59
CA GLN A 166 7.42 13.17 12.09
C GLN A 166 8.11 13.91 13.23
N GLN A 167 7.34 14.49 14.16
CA GLN A 167 7.91 15.18 15.33
C GLN A 167 8.64 14.22 16.28
N ASN A 168 8.08 13.07 16.60
CA ASN A 168 8.71 12.10 17.50
C ASN A 168 9.97 11.47 16.88
N GLY A 169 9.96 11.21 15.56
CA GLY A 169 11.12 10.69 14.84
C GLY A 169 12.32 11.66 14.82
N GLU A 170 12.07 12.97 14.72
CA GLU A 170 13.12 14.00 14.81
C GLU A 170 13.68 14.11 16.25
N VAL A 171 12.84 13.94 17.27
CA VAL A 171 13.25 14.03 18.69
C VAL A 171 14.09 12.83 19.12
N GLU A 172 13.77 11.61 18.67
CA GLU A 172 14.58 10.42 18.97
C GLU A 172 15.94 10.41 18.24
N GLN A 173 16.00 10.85 16.98
CA GLN A 173 17.27 11.04 16.28
C GLN A 173 18.15 12.10 16.95
N ALA A 174 17.55 13.18 17.46
CA ALA A 174 18.26 14.19 18.22
C ALA A 174 18.76 13.66 19.59
N GLN A 175 17.96 12.87 20.31
CA GLN A 175 18.37 12.29 21.59
C GLN A 175 19.46 11.21 21.47
N GLN A 176 19.41 10.37 20.44
CA GLN A 176 20.48 9.39 20.16
C GLN A 176 21.79 10.08 19.76
N ALA A 177 21.73 11.14 18.95
CA ALA A 177 22.90 11.96 18.61
C ALA A 177 23.49 12.65 19.86
N GLN A 178 22.65 13.05 20.82
CA GLN A 178 23.07 13.75 22.03
C GLN A 178 23.62 12.81 23.11
N GLN A 179 23.16 11.56 23.17
CA GLN A 179 23.75 10.51 24.03
C GLN A 179 25.08 9.98 23.49
N ALA A 180 25.28 9.92 22.17
CA ALA A 180 26.58 9.62 21.56
C ALA A 180 27.62 10.73 21.85
N ALA A 181 27.19 11.98 21.98
CA ALA A 181 28.05 13.11 22.34
C ALA A 181 28.40 13.19 23.85
N ALA A 182 27.62 12.53 24.72
CA ALA A 182 27.78 12.62 26.17
C ALA A 182 28.66 11.51 26.80
N GLN A 183 29.08 10.49 26.04
CA GLN A 183 29.89 9.38 26.55
C GLN A 183 31.42 9.56 26.45
N ASN A 184 31.94 10.73 26.06
CA ASN A 184 33.39 11.02 26.12
C ASN A 184 33.73 12.15 27.11
N PRO A 185 34.02 11.85 28.40
CA PRO A 185 34.68 12.80 29.27
C PRO A 185 36.21 12.55 29.34
N VAL A 186 36.95 13.68 29.22
CA VAL A 186 38.35 13.99 29.66
C VAL A 186 39.52 13.35 28.85
N GLN A 187 40.64 14.01 28.48
CA GLN A 187 41.53 14.95 29.21
C GLN A 187 42.58 15.65 28.28
N GLN A 188 42.65 17.00 28.28
CA GLN A 188 43.76 17.92 28.69
C GLN A 188 45.18 17.70 28.07
N ALA A 189 46.04 18.68 27.72
CA ALA A 189 46.06 20.16 27.67
C ALA A 189 47.40 20.62 26.95
N PRO A 190 48.06 21.78 27.20
CA PRO A 190 48.15 22.94 26.26
C PRO A 190 49.58 23.45 25.93
N GLN A 191 49.71 24.40 24.97
CA GLN A 191 50.71 25.52 24.84
C GLN A 191 50.86 25.92 23.35
N ALA A 192 51.26 27.12 22.92
CA ALA A 192 51.18 28.53 23.33
C ALA A 192 51.89 29.35 22.22
N GLY A 193 51.36 30.53 21.83
CA GLY A 193 52.18 31.67 21.36
C GLY A 193 52.10 32.13 19.88
N GLY A 194 51.71 33.41 19.69
CA GLY A 194 52.10 34.29 18.56
C GLY A 194 50.97 34.67 17.59
N ALA A 195 50.21 35.77 17.78
CA ALA A 195 50.50 37.18 17.42
C ALA A 195 50.14 37.61 15.96
N VAL A 196 48.97 38.27 15.84
CA VAL A 196 48.55 39.46 15.04
C VAL A 196 49.30 39.85 13.73
N GLN A 197 48.58 39.97 12.60
CA GLN A 197 48.13 41.24 11.93
C GLN A 197 47.58 41.09 10.49
N ASN A 198 46.43 41.76 10.24
CA ASN A 198 45.92 42.45 9.03
C ASN A 198 46.27 41.98 7.59
N ALA A 199 45.24 41.73 6.76
CA ALA A 199 44.67 42.71 5.78
C ALA A 199 43.94 42.05 4.58
N GLN A 200 42.66 42.44 4.44
CA GLN A 200 41.98 42.86 3.19
C GLN A 200 41.37 41.86 2.18
N SER A 201 40.08 42.15 1.91
CA SER A 201 39.32 42.05 0.64
C SER A 201 38.87 40.68 0.12
N ASN A 202 37.58 40.33 0.27
CA ASN A 202 36.53 40.62 -0.74
C ASN A 202 35.15 40.07 -0.31
N LEU A 203 34.15 40.95 -0.30
CA LEU A 203 32.71 40.69 -0.44
C LEU A 203 32.23 41.63 -1.55
N PRO A 204 31.33 41.21 -2.45
CA PRO A 204 29.88 41.42 -2.26
C PRO A 204 29.06 40.27 -2.88
N ALA A 205 27.74 40.16 -2.86
CA ALA A 205 26.61 40.70 -2.11
C ALA A 205 25.40 39.83 -2.52
N ALA A 206 24.43 39.69 -1.61
CA ALA A 206 23.13 39.12 -1.90
C ALA A 206 22.31 40.06 -2.80
N GLN A 207 21.52 39.48 -3.71
CA GLN A 207 20.36 40.13 -4.31
C GLN A 207 19.13 39.25 -4.08
N ASN A 208 18.29 39.72 -3.17
CA ASN A 208 16.86 39.43 -3.13
C ASN A 208 16.19 40.00 -4.38
N ALA A 209 15.28 39.23 -4.99
CA ALA A 209 14.19 39.77 -5.78
C ALA A 209 12.95 38.92 -5.52
N GLY A 210 12.00 39.50 -4.77
CA GLY A 210 10.66 38.95 -4.62
C GLY A 210 9.86 39.05 -5.91
N GLY A 211 9.00 38.07 -6.13
CA GLY A 211 8.00 38.06 -7.20
C GLY A 211 6.80 37.23 -6.75
N VAL A 212 5.68 37.92 -6.54
CA VAL A 212 4.32 37.41 -6.34
C VAL A 212 3.99 36.28 -7.33
N PRO A 213 3.34 35.16 -6.95
CA PRO A 213 2.83 34.22 -7.93
C PRO A 213 1.59 34.81 -8.60
N ALA A 214 1.75 35.22 -9.85
CA ALA A 214 0.65 35.58 -10.73
C ALA A 214 -0.07 34.31 -11.21
N ALA A 215 -1.39 34.37 -11.23
CA ALA A 215 -2.25 33.35 -11.80
C ALA A 215 -2.05 33.20 -13.33
N GLY A 216 -2.09 31.95 -13.81
CA GLY A 216 -2.02 31.53 -15.22
C GLY A 216 -0.90 30.49 -15.41
N SER A 217 -1.10 29.28 -15.93
CA SER A 217 -2.10 28.78 -16.87
C SER A 217 -2.15 27.24 -16.81
N GLU A 218 -3.32 26.63 -17.08
CA GLU A 218 -3.59 25.17 -17.04
C GLU A 218 -2.81 24.31 -18.08
N LYS A 219 -1.66 24.76 -18.59
CA LYS A 219 -0.94 24.09 -19.69
C LYS A 219 0.36 23.36 -19.30
N ASP A 220 0.70 23.29 -18.01
CA ASP A 220 1.91 22.59 -17.54
C ASP A 220 1.64 21.25 -16.84
N LYS A 221 0.43 20.67 -17.00
CA LYS A 221 0.11 19.39 -16.33
C LYS A 221 0.85 18.18 -16.92
N TYR A 222 1.47 18.32 -18.10
CA TYR A 222 2.18 17.23 -18.78
C TYR A 222 3.34 17.70 -19.68
N ALA A 223 4.58 17.56 -19.20
CA ALA A 223 5.75 17.33 -20.05
C ALA A 223 6.89 16.61 -19.29
N PRO A 224 7.51 15.52 -19.81
CA PRO A 224 7.11 14.61 -20.88
C PRO A 224 7.16 13.10 -20.46
N PRO A 225 7.07 12.13 -21.40
CA PRO A 225 6.09 11.03 -21.50
C PRO A 225 6.22 9.85 -20.50
N LYS A 226 7.12 9.92 -19.52
CA LYS A 226 7.36 8.80 -18.57
C LYS A 226 6.21 8.71 -17.57
N LEU A 227 5.82 9.84 -16.96
CA LEU A 227 4.81 9.86 -15.90
C LEU A 227 3.45 9.32 -16.37
N LEU A 228 2.96 9.77 -17.52
CA LEU A 228 1.70 9.27 -18.08
C LEU A 228 1.73 7.76 -18.32
N LYS A 229 2.87 7.21 -18.78
CA LYS A 229 3.05 5.76 -18.94
C LYS A 229 3.03 5.02 -17.61
N LEU A 230 3.64 5.58 -16.57
CA LEU A 230 3.61 5.01 -15.22
C LEU A 230 2.21 5.06 -14.60
N VAL A 231 1.49 6.15 -14.80
CA VAL A 231 0.09 6.30 -14.37
C VAL A 231 -0.83 5.35 -15.14
N SER A 232 -0.63 5.20 -16.45
CA SER A 232 -1.38 4.24 -17.27
C SER A 232 -1.09 2.79 -16.85
N LEU A 233 0.17 2.47 -16.54
CA LEU A 233 0.57 1.18 -16.00
C LEU A 233 -0.07 0.95 -14.62
N ALA A 234 -0.10 1.97 -13.76
CA ALA A 234 -0.76 1.88 -12.46
C ALA A 234 -2.27 1.59 -12.59
N LEU A 235 -2.96 2.26 -13.52
CA LEU A 235 -4.37 1.97 -13.82
C LEU A 235 -4.59 0.54 -14.33
N LEU A 236 -3.66 0.01 -15.13
CA LEU A 236 -3.70 -1.38 -15.57
C LEU A 236 -3.51 -2.34 -14.39
N LEU A 237 -2.49 -2.11 -13.56
CA LEU A 237 -2.15 -2.98 -12.44
C LEU A 237 -3.18 -2.96 -11.31
N LYS A 238 -3.94 -1.86 -11.14
CA LYS A 238 -5.13 -1.81 -10.25
C LYS A 238 -6.16 -2.91 -10.55
N ARG A 239 -6.19 -3.43 -11.78
CA ARG A 239 -7.13 -4.47 -12.24
C ARG A 239 -6.52 -5.88 -12.28
N VAL A 240 -5.29 -6.03 -11.80
CA VAL A 240 -4.55 -7.29 -11.76
C VAL A 240 -4.51 -7.80 -10.32
N ASP A 241 -4.51 -9.13 -10.14
CA ASP A 241 -4.38 -9.76 -8.82
C ASP A 241 -3.08 -9.31 -8.12
N GLU A 242 -3.13 -9.03 -6.82
CA GLU A 242 -2.04 -8.42 -6.04
C GLU A 242 -0.73 -9.23 -6.10
N GLU A 243 -0.80 -10.56 -6.02
CA GLU A 243 0.37 -11.46 -6.16
C GLU A 243 1.10 -11.28 -7.52
N LYS A 244 0.34 -11.02 -8.59
CA LYS A 244 0.89 -10.79 -9.93
C LYS A 244 1.42 -9.38 -10.09
N VAL A 245 0.75 -8.39 -9.48
CA VAL A 245 1.22 -7.01 -9.43
C VAL A 245 2.63 -6.96 -8.83
N GLN A 246 2.84 -7.62 -7.70
CA GLN A 246 4.14 -7.65 -7.03
C GLN A 246 5.22 -8.30 -7.90
N SER A 247 4.91 -9.45 -8.51
CA SER A 247 5.81 -10.13 -9.45
C SER A 247 6.17 -9.29 -10.69
N ILE A 248 5.28 -8.37 -11.10
CA ILE A 248 5.51 -7.44 -12.21
C ILE A 248 6.39 -6.27 -11.75
N LEU A 249 6.08 -5.67 -10.59
CA LEU A 249 6.78 -4.51 -10.05
C LEU A 249 8.25 -4.81 -9.71
N GLU A 250 8.56 -6.03 -9.27
CA GLU A 250 9.93 -6.50 -9.01
C GLU A 250 10.85 -6.49 -10.24
N ARG A 251 10.28 -6.39 -11.45
CA ARG A 251 11.05 -6.31 -12.71
C ARG A 251 11.41 -4.88 -13.11
N PHE A 252 10.90 -3.89 -12.40
CA PHE A 252 11.21 -2.47 -12.63
C PHE A 252 12.28 -1.98 -11.66
N ASP A 253 12.96 -0.90 -12.03
CA ASP A 253 13.81 -0.16 -11.09
C ASP A 253 12.97 0.47 -9.96
N GLN A 254 13.61 0.71 -8.82
CA GLN A 254 12.94 1.16 -7.59
C GLN A 254 12.17 2.47 -7.76
N ASP A 255 12.73 3.44 -8.50
CA ASP A 255 12.09 4.73 -8.80
C ASP A 255 10.79 4.55 -9.60
N VAL A 256 10.84 3.69 -10.62
CA VAL A 256 9.68 3.37 -11.44
C VAL A 256 8.64 2.58 -10.65
N ALA A 257 9.03 1.54 -9.92
CA ALA A 257 8.13 0.72 -9.14
C ALA A 257 7.41 1.54 -8.05
N GLY A 258 8.16 2.36 -7.30
CA GLY A 258 7.60 3.24 -6.27
C GLY A 258 6.61 4.26 -6.85
N THR A 259 6.93 4.84 -8.01
CA THR A 259 6.02 5.75 -8.70
C THR A 259 4.73 5.05 -9.16
N VAL A 260 4.83 3.85 -9.73
CA VAL A 260 3.66 3.08 -10.16
C VAL A 260 2.78 2.70 -8.96
N ILE A 261 3.39 2.21 -7.87
CA ILE A 261 2.71 1.92 -6.59
C ILE A 261 1.96 3.17 -6.11
N LYS A 262 2.62 4.33 -6.05
CA LYS A 262 1.99 5.59 -5.63
C LYS A 262 0.71 5.86 -6.42
N TYR A 263 0.74 5.75 -7.75
CA TYR A 263 -0.43 5.98 -8.60
C TYR A 263 -1.46 4.85 -8.53
N MET A 264 -1.05 3.61 -8.29
CA MET A 264 -1.98 2.49 -8.08
C MET A 264 -2.88 2.69 -6.86
N TYR A 265 -2.55 3.63 -5.98
CA TYR A 265 -3.27 3.87 -4.75
C TYR A 265 -3.86 5.30 -4.67
N VAL A 266 -3.80 6.07 -5.76
CA VAL A 266 -4.53 7.35 -5.88
C VAL A 266 -6.01 7.10 -6.12
N ASP A 267 -6.88 7.64 -5.27
CA ASP A 267 -8.34 7.61 -5.43
C ASP A 267 -8.79 8.39 -6.66
N ASN A 268 -9.79 7.87 -7.38
CA ASN A 268 -10.33 8.47 -8.60
C ASN A 268 -9.27 8.86 -9.64
N LEU A 269 -8.14 8.14 -9.67
CA LEU A 269 -7.08 8.39 -10.65
C LEU A 269 -7.62 8.35 -12.09
N GLU A 270 -8.61 7.49 -12.36
CA GLU A 270 -9.30 7.36 -13.64
C GLU A 270 -9.95 8.67 -14.12
N GLU A 271 -10.39 9.53 -13.19
CA GLU A 271 -10.98 10.84 -13.48
C GLU A 271 -9.93 11.95 -13.66
N GLN A 272 -8.70 11.71 -13.20
CA GLN A 272 -7.61 12.69 -13.20
C GLN A 272 -6.67 12.58 -14.41
N VAL A 273 -6.76 11.48 -15.16
CA VAL A 273 -6.01 11.28 -16.41
C VAL A 273 -6.87 11.48 -17.64
N ASP A 274 -6.22 11.94 -18.71
CA ASP A 274 -6.84 12.02 -20.03
C ASP A 274 -7.12 10.60 -20.57
N PRO A 275 -8.39 10.23 -20.83
CA PRO A 275 -8.73 8.89 -21.29
C PRO A 275 -8.13 8.55 -22.66
N THR A 276 -8.02 9.54 -23.55
CA THR A 276 -7.51 9.35 -24.91
C THR A 276 -6.02 9.03 -24.88
N LEU A 277 -5.24 9.81 -24.13
CA LEU A 277 -3.80 9.60 -24.01
C LEU A 277 -3.47 8.34 -23.21
N THR A 278 -4.29 8.00 -22.21
CA THR A 278 -4.16 6.76 -21.43
C THR A 278 -4.38 5.54 -22.32
N MET A 279 -5.42 5.54 -23.17
CA MET A 279 -5.67 4.43 -24.11
C MET A 279 -4.52 4.25 -25.09
N ILE A 280 -3.94 5.33 -25.63
CA ILE A 280 -2.76 5.24 -26.50
C ILE A 280 -1.59 4.56 -25.77
N CYS A 281 -1.35 4.92 -24.49
CA CYS A 281 -0.30 4.28 -23.71
C CYS A 281 -0.57 2.79 -23.44
N LEU A 282 -1.83 2.42 -23.20
CA LEU A 282 -2.23 1.04 -22.98
C LEU A 282 -2.14 0.20 -24.26
N ASP A 283 -2.49 0.78 -25.41
CA ASP A 283 -2.32 0.13 -26.72
C ASP A 283 -0.83 -0.10 -27.02
N GLU A 284 0.04 0.87 -26.75
CA GLU A 284 1.50 0.68 -26.86
C GLU A 284 2.03 -0.46 -25.97
N VAL A 285 1.45 -0.62 -24.78
CA VAL A 285 1.81 -1.72 -23.85
C VAL A 285 1.28 -3.04 -24.39
N ALA A 286 0.05 -3.08 -24.88
CA ALA A 286 -0.56 -4.28 -25.47
C ALA A 286 0.23 -4.78 -26.69
N ASP A 287 0.70 -3.89 -27.55
CA ASP A 287 1.51 -4.22 -28.74
C ASP A 287 2.89 -4.79 -28.39
N LYS A 288 3.43 -4.44 -27.22
CA LYS A 288 4.77 -4.85 -26.77
C LYS A 288 4.76 -6.06 -25.85
N ILE A 289 3.62 -6.41 -25.26
CA ILE A 289 3.50 -7.61 -24.43
C ILE A 289 3.54 -8.84 -25.35
N PRO A 290 4.41 -9.83 -25.08
CA PRO A 290 4.40 -11.07 -25.84
C PRO A 290 3.02 -11.73 -25.74
N GLY A 291 2.49 -12.19 -26.88
CA GLY A 291 1.17 -12.81 -26.95
C GLY A 291 1.01 -13.90 -25.88
N ALA A 292 -0.14 -13.88 -25.19
CA ALA A 292 -0.40 -14.75 -24.04
C ALA A 292 -0.04 -16.21 -24.33
N THR A 293 0.92 -16.75 -23.57
CA THR A 293 1.36 -18.15 -23.64
C THR A 293 0.28 -19.12 -23.15
N GLU A 294 -0.59 -18.65 -22.25
CA GLU A 294 -1.72 -19.41 -21.71
C GLU A 294 -3.05 -18.93 -22.29
N ILE A 295 -3.88 -19.89 -22.69
CA ILE A 295 -5.22 -19.62 -23.20
C ILE A 295 -6.12 -19.27 -22.01
N ASN A 296 -6.47 -18.00 -21.87
CA ASN A 296 -7.39 -17.52 -20.84
C ASN A 296 -8.80 -18.08 -21.09
N LYS A 297 -9.24 -18.99 -20.22
CA LYS A 297 -10.54 -19.66 -20.28
C LYS A 297 -11.72 -18.69 -20.23
N LYS A 298 -11.64 -17.64 -19.38
CA LYS A 298 -12.69 -16.61 -19.25
C LYS A 298 -12.84 -15.80 -20.53
N ARG A 299 -11.72 -15.39 -21.14
CA ARG A 299 -11.73 -14.66 -22.42
C ARG A 299 -12.25 -15.52 -23.57
N LEU A 300 -11.99 -16.83 -23.54
CA LEU A 300 -12.51 -17.77 -24.52
C LEU A 300 -14.04 -17.93 -24.41
N VAL A 301 -14.56 -18.07 -23.18
CA VAL A 301 -16.01 -18.12 -22.92
C VAL A 301 -16.68 -16.81 -23.34
N ALA A 302 -16.13 -15.67 -22.94
CA ALA A 302 -16.66 -14.36 -23.31
C ALA A 302 -16.64 -14.14 -24.84
N GLY A 303 -15.56 -14.55 -25.51
CA GLY A 303 -15.46 -14.48 -26.97
C GLY A 303 -16.47 -15.37 -27.68
N LEU A 304 -16.71 -16.58 -27.15
CA LEU A 304 -17.72 -17.49 -27.70
C LEU A 304 -19.12 -16.93 -27.53
N LYS A 305 -19.43 -16.40 -26.33
CA LYS A 305 -20.72 -15.79 -26.02
C LYS A 305 -20.99 -14.59 -26.92
N ALA A 306 -20.03 -13.68 -27.08
CA ALA A 306 -20.14 -12.52 -27.96
C ALA A 306 -20.38 -12.92 -29.42
N SER A 307 -19.73 -13.98 -29.92
CA SER A 307 -19.96 -14.49 -31.27
C SER A 307 -21.32 -15.18 -31.46
N LEU A 308 -22.01 -15.47 -30.36
CA LEU A 308 -23.34 -16.07 -30.34
C LEU A 308 -24.42 -15.05 -29.95
N GLU A 309 -24.05 -13.82 -29.57
CA GLU A 309 -24.99 -12.73 -29.30
C GLU A 309 -25.75 -12.39 -30.59
N GLY A 310 -27.03 -12.77 -30.62
CA GLY A 310 -27.91 -12.61 -31.78
C GLY A 310 -28.36 -13.93 -32.43
N VAL A 311 -27.77 -15.06 -32.06
CA VAL A 311 -28.24 -16.39 -32.49
C VAL A 311 -29.28 -16.89 -31.49
N SER A 312 -30.50 -17.17 -31.97
CA SER A 312 -31.54 -17.74 -31.11
C SER A 312 -31.18 -19.18 -30.69
N LYS A 313 -31.51 -19.56 -29.45
CA LYS A 313 -31.26 -20.90 -28.91
C LYS A 313 -31.70 -22.05 -29.85
N PRO A 314 -32.89 -22.00 -30.50
CA PRO A 314 -33.30 -23.05 -31.43
C PRO A 314 -32.43 -23.14 -32.70
N LYS A 315 -31.98 -21.98 -33.22
CA LYS A 315 -31.08 -21.93 -34.37
C LYS A 315 -29.69 -22.48 -34.01
N LEU A 316 -29.22 -22.19 -32.81
CA LEU A 316 -27.95 -22.73 -32.29
C LEU A 316 -28.01 -24.25 -32.09
N GLU A 317 -29.12 -24.78 -31.57
CA GLU A 317 -29.35 -26.23 -31.44
C GLU A 317 -29.34 -26.93 -32.80
N GLN A 318 -29.91 -26.30 -33.83
CA GLN A 318 -29.91 -26.81 -35.20
C GLN A 318 -28.50 -26.79 -35.81
N MET A 319 -27.75 -25.70 -35.64
CA MET A 319 -26.37 -25.57 -36.15
C MET A 319 -25.42 -26.60 -35.51
N LEU A 320 -25.62 -26.89 -34.22
CA LEU A 320 -24.80 -27.83 -33.47
C LEU A 320 -25.36 -29.26 -33.46
N GLN A 321 -26.40 -29.56 -34.25
CA GLN A 321 -27.07 -30.87 -34.24
C GLN A 321 -26.13 -32.01 -34.64
N MET A 322 -25.28 -31.77 -35.64
CA MET A 322 -24.32 -32.74 -36.16
C MET A 322 -22.99 -32.76 -35.40
N GLU A 323 -22.82 -31.83 -34.44
CA GLU A 323 -21.58 -31.68 -33.67
C GLU A 323 -21.50 -32.66 -32.50
N ARG A 324 -20.26 -32.98 -32.12
CA ARG A 324 -19.99 -33.90 -31.01
C ARG A 324 -20.47 -33.29 -29.68
N GLN A 325 -20.90 -34.16 -28.76
CA GLN A 325 -21.53 -33.74 -27.50
C GLN A 325 -20.68 -32.76 -26.67
N TYR A 326 -19.35 -32.90 -26.68
CA TYR A 326 -18.45 -31.99 -25.96
C TYR A 326 -18.36 -30.59 -26.58
N VAL A 327 -18.53 -30.45 -27.90
CA VAL A 327 -18.62 -29.14 -28.58
C VAL A 327 -19.91 -28.44 -28.18
N ARG A 328 -21.02 -29.19 -28.18
CA ARG A 328 -22.33 -28.69 -27.73
C ARG A 328 -22.26 -28.20 -26.28
N ARG A 329 -21.70 -28.99 -25.38
CA ARG A 329 -21.53 -28.62 -23.96
C ARG A 329 -20.65 -27.38 -23.78
N LEU A 330 -19.54 -27.26 -24.52
CA LEU A 330 -18.71 -26.05 -24.47
C LEU A 330 -19.52 -24.80 -24.86
N VAL A 331 -20.32 -24.88 -25.92
CA VAL A 331 -21.11 -23.76 -26.41
C VAL A 331 -22.23 -23.38 -25.44
N PHE A 332 -23.00 -24.35 -24.93
CA PHE A 332 -24.09 -24.06 -24.01
C PHE A 332 -23.60 -23.60 -22.63
N ASN A 333 -22.53 -24.21 -22.09
CA ASN A 333 -21.94 -23.73 -20.84
C ASN A 333 -21.40 -22.30 -20.97
N ALA A 334 -20.83 -21.94 -22.13
CA ALA A 334 -20.35 -20.59 -22.35
C ALA A 334 -21.47 -19.53 -22.40
N LEU A 335 -22.71 -19.90 -22.78
CA LEU A 335 -23.88 -19.01 -22.68
C LEU A 335 -24.27 -18.74 -21.21
N GLU A 336 -23.96 -19.67 -20.33
CA GLU A 336 -24.16 -19.59 -18.87
C GLU A 336 -22.93 -19.01 -18.15
N ASP A 337 -21.98 -18.43 -18.90
CA ASP A 337 -20.70 -17.90 -18.41
C ASP A 337 -19.77 -18.93 -17.74
N GLU A 338 -20.01 -20.23 -18.00
CA GLU A 338 -19.23 -21.34 -17.48
C GLU A 338 -18.26 -21.95 -18.51
N TYR A 339 -17.09 -22.39 -18.03
CA TYR A 339 -16.12 -23.11 -18.86
C TYR A 339 -16.37 -24.62 -18.77
N TYR A 340 -16.67 -25.26 -19.90
CA TYR A 340 -16.74 -26.71 -19.97
C TYR A 340 -15.35 -27.34 -19.81
N GLU A 341 -15.25 -28.36 -18.96
CA GLU A 341 -13.99 -29.02 -18.60
C GLU A 341 -13.36 -29.76 -19.81
N MET A 342 -12.57 -29.01 -20.59
CA MET A 342 -11.77 -29.53 -21.70
C MET A 342 -10.42 -28.82 -21.81
N SER A 343 -9.55 -29.32 -22.69
CA SER A 343 -8.26 -28.68 -22.95
C SER A 343 -8.45 -27.29 -23.56
N PRO A 344 -7.83 -26.22 -23.02
CA PRO A 344 -7.94 -24.86 -23.57
C PRO A 344 -7.54 -24.74 -25.03
N ARG A 345 -6.60 -25.57 -25.51
CA ARG A 345 -6.19 -25.61 -26.92
C ARG A 345 -7.31 -26.13 -27.82
N ILE A 346 -7.97 -27.20 -27.40
CA ILE A 346 -9.11 -27.78 -28.12
C ILE A 346 -10.29 -26.80 -28.09
N ALA A 347 -10.58 -26.23 -26.92
CA ALA A 347 -11.61 -25.20 -26.77
C ALA A 347 -11.39 -24.01 -27.71
N LYS A 348 -10.13 -23.57 -27.90
CA LYS A 348 -9.79 -22.46 -28.79
C LYS A 348 -10.06 -22.81 -30.26
N ILE A 349 -9.70 -24.02 -30.68
CA ILE A 349 -9.97 -24.50 -32.05
C ILE A 349 -11.48 -24.56 -32.30
N VAL A 350 -12.23 -25.11 -31.34
CA VAL A 350 -13.70 -25.19 -31.41
C VAL A 350 -14.31 -23.80 -31.45
N ALA A 351 -13.87 -22.88 -30.59
CA ALA A 351 -14.34 -21.51 -30.58
C ALA A 351 -14.13 -20.82 -31.93
N SER A 352 -12.93 -20.92 -32.51
CA SER A 352 -12.65 -20.38 -33.84
C SER A 352 -13.49 -21.02 -34.95
N TYR A 353 -13.79 -22.32 -34.86
CA TYR A 353 -14.67 -22.99 -35.81
C TYR A 353 -16.10 -22.45 -35.74
N ILE A 354 -16.66 -22.32 -34.53
CA ILE A 354 -18.00 -21.77 -34.33
C ILE A 354 -18.07 -20.31 -34.76
N GLN A 355 -17.06 -19.50 -34.44
CA GLN A 355 -16.95 -18.10 -34.85
C GLN A 355 -16.98 -17.90 -36.36
N ASN A 356 -16.42 -18.83 -37.13
CA ASN A 356 -16.43 -18.77 -38.60
C ASN A 356 -17.70 -19.38 -39.21
N SER A 357 -18.51 -20.08 -38.42
CA SER A 357 -19.70 -20.80 -38.87
C SER A 357 -21.02 -20.07 -38.58
N VAL A 358 -20.97 -19.08 -37.68
CA VAL A 358 -22.06 -18.14 -37.34
C VAL A 358 -21.90 -16.89 -38.19
#